data_AF-A0A353N0D1-F1
#
_entry.id   AF-A0A353N0D1-F1
#
_cell.length_a   1.000
_cell.length_b   1.000
_cell.length_c   1.000
_cell.angle_alpha   90.00
_cell.angle_beta   90.00
_cell.angle_gamma   90.00
#
_symmetry.space_group_name_H-M   'P 1'
#
loop_
_entity.id
_entity.type
_entity.pdbx_description
1 polymer ?
#
loop_
_entity_poly.entity_id
_entity_poly.type
_entity_poly.pdbx_seq_one_letter_code
_entity_poly.pdbx_strand_id
1 'polypeptide(L)'
;GKDLPFINRLVAIFNIISLKYRIPCGGDDLACLEGDLRLGPAKGDEVFAHLGNPEAVENPEPGEIILHDTANGSVFCRGWCWKNGDPSKITPLTSNVAINLDSMPPMDEATHRMASEELV
;
A
#
# COMPACT_ATOMS: atom_id res chain seq x y z
N GLY A 1 15.82 -5.77 15.22
CA GLY A 1 15.33 -5.31 13.91
C GLY A 1 16.40 -5.58 12.87
N LYS A 2 16.06 -5.49 11.59
CA LYS A 2 17.04 -5.43 10.49
C LYS A 2 17.35 -3.96 10.19
N ASP A 3 18.42 -3.70 9.45
CA ASP A 3 18.67 -2.37 8.90
C ASP A 3 17.53 -1.94 7.98
N LEU A 4 17.23 -0.64 7.96
CA LEU A 4 16.25 -0.06 7.06
C LEU A 4 16.95 0.38 5.77
N PRO A 5 16.81 -0.35 4.66
CA PRO A 5 17.49 0.01 3.42
C PRO A 5 16.86 1.26 2.80
N PHE A 6 17.70 2.06 2.15
CA PHE A 6 17.21 3.11 1.26
C PHE A 6 16.79 2.48 -0.07
N ILE A 7 15.48 2.45 -0.34
CA ILE A 7 14.92 1.91 -1.61
C ILE A 7 14.81 3.04 -2.63
N ASN A 8 14.04 4.07 -2.30
CA ASN A 8 13.93 5.32 -3.04
C ASN A 8 13.46 6.44 -2.10
N ARG A 9 13.40 7.68 -2.61
CA ARG A 9 13.03 8.86 -1.80
C ARG A 9 11.63 8.75 -1.20
N LEU A 10 10.65 8.29 -1.97
CA LEU A 10 9.27 8.23 -1.52
C LEU A 10 9.05 7.13 -0.47
N VAL A 11 9.63 5.95 -0.69
CA VAL A 11 9.65 4.88 0.31
C VAL A 11 10.39 5.28 1.58
N ALA A 12 11.46 6.08 1.47
CA ALA A 12 12.14 6.64 2.64
C ALA A 12 11.22 7.58 3.45
N ILE A 13 10.42 8.42 2.78
CA ILE A 13 9.42 9.28 3.44
C ILE A 13 8.38 8.42 4.16
N PHE A 14 7.82 7.40 3.51
CA PHE A 14 6.86 6.48 4.14
C PHE A 14 7.42 5.82 5.39
N ASN A 15 8.68 5.38 5.34
CA ASN A 15 9.36 4.78 6.49
C ASN A 15 9.59 5.81 7.62
N ILE A 16 9.94 7.05 7.29
CA ILE A 16 10.11 8.13 8.29
C ILE A 16 8.80 8.41 9.00
N ILE A 17 7.70 8.61 8.26
CA ILE A 17 6.37 8.83 8.82
C ILE A 17 5.94 7.62 9.66
N SER A 18 6.14 6.40 9.15
CA SER A 18 5.80 5.17 9.87
C SER A 18 6.55 5.04 11.19
N LEU A 19 7.85 5.34 11.21
CA LEU A 19 8.67 5.27 12.42
C LEU A 19 8.33 6.38 13.41
N LYS A 20 8.05 7.60 12.93
CA LYS A 20 7.75 8.75 13.77
C LYS A 20 6.41 8.62 14.47
N TYR A 21 5.37 8.24 13.73
CA TYR A 21 3.99 8.20 14.22
C TYR A 21 3.51 6.80 14.62
N ARG A 22 4.28 5.74 14.33
CA ARG A 22 3.88 4.34 14.52
C ARG A 22 2.60 3.98 13.74
N ILE A 23 2.42 4.58 12.57
CA ILE A 23 1.29 4.36 11.66
C ILE A 23 1.83 3.79 10.34
N PRO A 24 1.36 2.61 9.88
CA PRO A 24 1.73 2.12 8.56
C PRO A 24 1.41 3.15 7.47
N CYS A 25 2.43 3.51 6.70
CA CYS A 25 2.32 4.40 5.55
C CYS A 25 2.85 3.68 4.31
N GLY A 26 2.12 3.76 3.22
CA GLY A 26 2.50 3.17 1.95
C GLY A 26 1.96 3.98 0.77
N GLY A 27 2.20 3.46 -0.42
CA GLY A 27 1.60 4.01 -1.61
C GLY A 27 1.86 3.18 -2.85
N ASP A 28 1.08 3.50 -3.88
CA ASP A 28 0.92 2.70 -5.08
C ASP A 28 0.94 3.63 -6.32
N ASP A 29 1.68 3.23 -7.35
CA ASP A 29 1.71 3.92 -8.64
C ASP A 29 0.34 3.83 -9.31
N LEU A 30 -0.23 4.98 -9.68
CA LEU A 30 -1.54 5.05 -10.31
C LEU A 30 -1.50 4.87 -11.83
N ALA A 31 -0.31 4.81 -12.44
CA ALA A 31 -0.18 4.64 -13.89
C ALA A 31 -0.72 3.28 -14.38
N CYS A 32 -0.83 2.28 -13.51
CA CYS A 32 -1.37 0.95 -13.82
C CYS A 32 -2.85 0.77 -13.48
N LEU A 33 -3.50 1.78 -12.89
CA LEU A 33 -4.90 1.69 -12.47
C LEU A 33 -5.83 1.85 -13.69
N GLU A 34 -6.71 0.87 -13.90
CA GLU A 34 -7.71 0.87 -14.98
C GLU A 34 -9.09 1.32 -14.50
N GLY A 35 -9.46 0.97 -13.26
CA GLY A 35 -10.72 1.36 -12.62
C GLY A 35 -10.52 2.32 -11.45
N ASP A 36 -11.25 2.08 -10.36
CA ASP A 36 -11.07 2.78 -9.09
C ASP A 36 -10.14 1.98 -8.18
N LEU A 37 -9.35 2.69 -7.39
CA LEU A 37 -8.57 2.08 -6.31
C LEU A 37 -9.47 1.89 -5.09
N ARG A 38 -9.68 0.64 -4.67
CA ARG A 38 -10.63 0.31 -3.60
C ARG A 38 -9.98 -0.46 -2.46
N LEU A 39 -10.14 0.06 -1.24
CA LEU A 39 -9.89 -0.67 0.00
C LEU A 39 -11.15 -1.43 0.42
N GLY A 40 -11.05 -2.74 0.63
CA GLY A 40 -12.19 -3.54 1.05
C GLY A 40 -11.88 -5.02 1.26
N PRO A 41 -12.85 -5.80 1.72
CA PRO A 41 -12.71 -7.25 1.84
C PRO A 41 -12.63 -7.89 0.46
N ALA A 42 -11.68 -8.80 0.30
CA ALA A 42 -11.51 -9.63 -0.89
C ALA A 42 -12.68 -10.60 -1.06
N LYS A 43 -13.00 -10.92 -2.31
CA LYS A 43 -13.93 -12.01 -2.68
C LYS A 43 -13.20 -13.33 -2.83
N GLY A 44 -11.89 -13.28 -3.07
CA GLY A 44 -11.02 -14.43 -3.30
C GLY A 44 -10.79 -14.76 -4.78
N ASP A 45 -11.32 -13.96 -5.70
CA ASP A 45 -11.04 -14.03 -7.13
C ASP A 45 -10.03 -12.97 -7.60
N GLU A 46 -9.67 -12.03 -6.72
CA GLU A 46 -8.65 -11.01 -6.98
C GLU A 46 -7.25 -11.62 -7.10
N VAL A 47 -6.39 -10.99 -7.88
CA VAL A 47 -5.07 -11.53 -8.24
C VAL A 47 -3.97 -10.70 -7.60
N PHE A 48 -3.16 -11.33 -6.75
CA PHE A 48 -1.99 -10.70 -6.13
C PHE A 48 -0.70 -11.27 -6.70
N ALA A 49 0.09 -10.41 -7.33
CA ALA A 49 1.45 -10.72 -7.79
C ALA A 49 2.48 -10.16 -6.80
N HIS A 50 3.33 -11.01 -6.25
CA HIS A 50 4.28 -10.65 -5.20
C HIS A 50 5.29 -9.58 -5.66
N LEU A 51 5.50 -8.55 -4.85
CA LEU A 51 6.51 -7.51 -5.12
C LEU A 51 7.91 -8.13 -5.34
N GLY A 52 8.51 -7.86 -6.50
CA GLY A 52 9.81 -8.40 -6.87
C GLY A 52 9.79 -9.86 -7.35
N ASN A 53 8.64 -10.52 -7.36
CA ASN A 53 8.44 -11.85 -7.94
C ASN A 53 7.03 -11.98 -8.57
N PRO A 54 6.74 -11.24 -9.65
CA PRO A 54 5.38 -11.15 -10.20
C PRO A 54 4.82 -12.47 -10.76
N GLU A 55 5.68 -13.45 -11.05
CA GLU A 55 5.28 -14.79 -11.48
C GLU A 55 4.71 -15.64 -10.32
N ALA A 56 5.07 -15.30 -9.08
CA ALA A 56 4.40 -15.85 -7.91
C ALA A 56 3.07 -15.10 -7.76
N VAL A 57 2.00 -15.73 -8.24
CA VAL A 57 0.65 -15.20 -8.16
C VAL A 57 -0.16 -16.01 -7.16
N GLU A 58 -0.96 -15.32 -6.37
CA GLU A 58 -1.89 -15.92 -5.41
C GLU A 58 -3.21 -15.14 -5.39
N ASN A 59 -4.25 -15.76 -4.84
CA ASN A 59 -5.52 -15.09 -4.56
C ASN A 59 -5.60 -14.79 -3.05
N PRO A 60 -6.03 -13.58 -2.64
CA PRO A 60 -6.33 -13.30 -1.24
C PRO A 60 -7.44 -14.23 -0.72
N GLU A 61 -7.49 -14.44 0.59
CA GLU A 61 -8.60 -15.20 1.18
C GLU A 61 -9.88 -14.35 1.21
N PRO A 62 -11.08 -14.92 0.99
CA PRO A 62 -12.33 -14.18 1.13
C PRO A 62 -12.44 -13.48 2.50
N GLY A 63 -12.71 -12.18 2.48
CA GLY A 63 -12.78 -11.33 3.68
C GLY A 63 -11.45 -10.68 4.11
N GLU A 64 -10.33 -11.03 3.49
CA GLU A 64 -9.06 -10.35 3.71
C GLU A 64 -9.14 -8.89 3.24
N ILE A 65 -8.62 -7.94 4.03
CA ILE A 65 -8.60 -6.52 3.61
C ILE A 65 -7.52 -6.33 2.55
N ILE A 66 -7.95 -5.90 1.36
CA ILE A 66 -7.09 -5.65 0.21
C ILE A 66 -7.33 -4.25 -0.37
N LEU A 67 -6.28 -3.72 -0.98
CA LEU A 67 -6.34 -2.58 -1.88
C LEU A 67 -6.23 -3.12 -3.30
N HIS A 68 -7.23 -2.88 -4.15
CA HIS A 68 -7.27 -3.45 -5.50
C HIS A 68 -7.87 -2.49 -6.52
N ASP A 69 -7.57 -2.74 -7.78
CA ASP A 69 -8.23 -2.13 -8.93
C ASP A 69 -9.58 -2.81 -9.18
N THR A 70 -10.66 -2.02 -9.16
CA THR A 70 -12.02 -2.55 -9.34
C THR A 70 -12.32 -3.06 -10.74
N ALA A 71 -11.56 -2.65 -11.77
CA ALA A 71 -11.81 -3.03 -13.16
C ALA A 71 -11.28 -4.44 -13.47
N ASN A 72 -10.08 -4.78 -12.98
CA ASN A 72 -9.38 -6.02 -13.32
C ASN A 72 -9.13 -6.94 -12.11
N GLY A 73 -9.41 -6.49 -10.88
CA GLY A 73 -9.16 -7.27 -9.65
C GLY A 73 -7.69 -7.42 -9.28
N SER A 74 -6.79 -6.62 -9.88
CA SER A 74 -5.37 -6.59 -9.53
C SER A 74 -5.18 -6.03 -8.13
N VAL A 75 -4.55 -6.82 -7.25
CA VAL A 75 -4.31 -6.45 -5.86
C VAL A 75 -3.00 -5.68 -5.75
N PHE A 76 -3.12 -4.43 -5.30
CA PHE A 76 -2.01 -3.51 -5.09
C PHE A 76 -1.40 -3.68 -3.71
N CYS A 77 -2.23 -4.02 -2.71
CA CYS A 77 -1.73 -4.31 -1.37
C CYS A 77 -2.67 -5.26 -0.61
N ARG A 78 -2.09 -6.13 0.22
CA ARG A 78 -2.82 -7.03 1.13
C ARG A 78 -2.57 -6.67 2.58
N GLY A 79 -3.61 -6.80 3.40
CA GLY A 79 -3.56 -6.60 4.84
C GLY A 79 -3.21 -5.16 5.21
N TRP A 80 -3.98 -4.19 4.67
CA TRP A 80 -3.71 -2.74 4.83
C TRP A 80 -2.39 -2.36 4.14
N CYS A 81 -1.60 -1.40 4.65
CA CYS A 81 -0.25 -1.07 4.14
C CYS A 81 0.84 -2.16 4.36
N TRP A 82 0.54 -3.47 4.35
CA TRP A 82 1.54 -4.50 4.70
C TRP A 82 2.24 -5.14 3.50
N LYS A 83 1.50 -5.86 2.65
CA LYS A 83 2.09 -6.65 1.56
C LYS A 83 1.75 -6.03 0.22
N ASN A 84 2.62 -5.15 -0.27
CA ASN A 84 2.46 -4.55 -1.59
C ASN A 84 2.63 -5.57 -2.72
N GLY A 85 1.88 -5.36 -3.79
CA GLY A 85 1.96 -6.09 -5.05
C GLY A 85 2.98 -5.47 -6.00
N ASP A 86 3.50 -6.28 -6.91
CA ASP A 86 4.37 -5.79 -7.99
C ASP A 86 3.68 -4.85 -9.01
N PRO A 87 2.38 -5.03 -9.36
CA PRO A 87 1.73 -4.24 -10.42
C PRO A 87 1.74 -2.74 -10.17
N SER A 88 1.63 -2.31 -8.91
CA SER A 88 1.55 -0.91 -8.48
C SER A 88 2.86 -0.38 -7.88
N LYS A 89 3.98 -1.10 -8.07
CA LYS A 89 5.25 -0.73 -7.44
C LYS A 89 5.71 0.67 -7.84
N ILE A 90 6.22 1.41 -6.86
CA ILE A 90 6.82 2.72 -7.09
C ILE A 90 8.21 2.56 -7.70
N THR A 91 8.42 3.23 -8.82
CA THR A 91 9.69 3.25 -9.56
C THR A 91 10.21 4.69 -9.71
N PRO A 92 11.45 4.90 -10.20
CA PRO A 92 11.93 6.24 -10.54
C PRO A 92 11.11 6.99 -11.61
N LEU A 93 10.26 6.29 -12.38
CA LEU A 93 9.41 6.87 -13.42
C LEU A 93 8.01 7.23 -12.90
N THR A 94 7.65 6.77 -11.70
CA THR A 94 6.36 7.04 -11.09
C THR A 94 6.17 8.55 -10.88
N SER A 95 5.05 9.07 -11.36
CA SER A 95 4.70 10.50 -11.28
C SER A 95 3.41 10.78 -10.55
N ASN A 96 2.52 9.79 -10.43
CA ASN A 96 1.24 9.88 -9.72
C ASN A 96 1.14 8.71 -8.75
N VAL A 97 0.91 8.99 -7.47
CA VAL A 97 0.89 7.98 -6.41
C VAL A 97 -0.36 8.17 -5.56
N ALA A 98 -1.06 7.09 -5.27
CA ALA A 98 -2.01 7.05 -4.17
C ALA A 98 -1.24 6.71 -2.90
N ILE A 99 -1.33 7.57 -1.88
CA ILE A 99 -0.66 7.39 -0.60
C ILE A 99 -1.73 7.09 0.44
N ASN A 100 -1.53 6.03 1.24
CA ASN A 100 -2.45 5.65 2.31
C ASN A 100 -1.73 5.56 3.65
N LEU A 101 -2.43 6.02 4.69
CA LEU A 101 -2.06 5.87 6.10
C LEU A 101 -3.20 5.14 6.78
N ASP A 102 -2.94 3.90 7.17
CA ASP A 102 -3.97 3.04 7.76
C ASP A 102 -3.79 3.00 9.27
N SER A 103 -4.84 3.30 10.03
CA SER A 103 -4.82 3.20 11.49
C SER A 103 -6.09 2.56 12.03
N MET A 104 -5.96 1.91 13.18
CA MET A 104 -7.06 1.30 13.92
C MET A 104 -6.92 1.67 15.40
N PRO A 105 -8.01 1.62 16.19
CA PRO A 105 -7.93 1.74 17.64
C PRO A 105 -6.87 0.78 18.21
N PRO A 106 -6.07 1.20 19.21
CA PRO A 106 -6.23 2.42 20.02
C PRO A 106 -5.52 3.68 19.46
N MET A 107 -5.08 3.72 18.20
CA MET A 107 -4.51 4.93 17.62
C MET A 107 -5.56 6.06 17.60
N ASP A 108 -5.18 7.23 18.09
CA ASP A 108 -6.08 8.38 18.09
C ASP A 108 -6.06 9.13 16.75
N GLU A 109 -7.19 9.74 16.42
CA GLU A 109 -7.40 10.47 15.17
C GLU A 109 -6.47 11.69 15.05
N ALA A 110 -6.08 12.31 16.17
CA ALA A 110 -5.20 13.49 16.11
C ALA A 110 -3.78 13.10 15.68
N THR A 111 -3.23 11.99 16.19
CA THR A 111 -1.94 11.45 15.74
C THR A 111 -1.99 11.07 14.26
N HIS A 112 -3.07 10.42 13.80
CA HIS A 112 -3.24 10.07 12.38
C HIS A 112 -3.31 11.31 11.48
N ARG A 113 -4.05 12.34 11.90
CA ARG A 113 -4.13 13.60 11.17
C ARG A 113 -2.78 14.32 11.11
N MET A 114 -2.03 14.37 12.21
CA MET A 114 -0.69 14.96 12.22
C MET A 114 0.27 14.23 11.28
N ALA A 115 0.21 12.90 11.23
CA ALA A 115 1.02 12.11 10.29
C ALA A 115 0.65 12.40 8.83
N SER A 116 -0.65 12.56 8.55
CA SER A 116 -1.17 12.86 7.22
C SER A 116 -0.80 14.28 6.76
N GLU A 117 -0.84 15.27 7.66
CA GLU A 117 -0.47 16.66 7.37
C GLU A 117 1.04 16.83 7.12
N GLU A 118 1.91 16.06 7.80
CA GLU A 118 3.36 16.14 7.56
C GLU A 118 3.80 15.49 6.24
N LEU A 119 2.97 14.60 5.69
CA LEU A 119 3.26 13.87 4.47
C LEU A 119 3.01 14.70 3.19
N VAL A 120 2.27 15.81 3.29
CA VAL A 120 1.83 16.68 2.18
C VAL A 120 2.51 18.04 2.26
#